data_AF-A0A973R0J3-F1
#
_entry.id   AF-A0A973R0J3-F1
#
_cell.length_a   1.000
_cell.length_b   1.000
_cell.length_c   1.000
_cell.angle_alpha   90.00
_cell.angle_beta   90.00
_cell.angle_gamma   90.00
#
_symmetry.space_group_name_H-M   'P 1'
#
loop_
_entity.id
_entity.type
_entity.pdbx_description
1 polymer ?
#
loop_
_entity_poly.entity_id
_entity_poly.type
_entity_poly.pdbx_seq_one_letter_code
_entity_poly.pdbx_strand_id
1 'polypeptide(L)'
;MSVDTQDMEIVHRVLRRESRLLMELVAAVTPGDTARAKVIAGHFRVYRMGLHNHHEGEDELLWPPLLSRVDLGADIVLRMQAQHERVAATLTRLDAAVPAWEATACADERDTLVAALCEHR
;
A
#
# COMPACT_ATOMS: atom_id res chain seq x y z
N MET A 1 -20.44 12.83 -23.51
CA MET A 1 -19.24 11.98 -23.36
C MET A 1 -19.34 11.31 -22.00
N SER A 2 -19.19 10.00 -21.94
CA SER A 2 -19.01 9.31 -20.64
C SER A 2 -17.64 9.66 -20.09
N VAL A 3 -17.51 9.73 -18.77
CA VAL A 3 -16.20 9.73 -18.11
C VAL A 3 -15.60 8.34 -18.28
N ASP A 4 -14.31 8.28 -18.64
CA ASP A 4 -13.52 7.05 -18.65
C ASP A 4 -12.77 6.94 -17.32
N THR A 5 -12.94 5.82 -16.62
CA THR A 5 -12.33 5.53 -15.32
C THR A 5 -11.39 4.33 -15.37
N GLN A 6 -11.05 3.84 -16.56
CA GLN A 6 -10.27 2.62 -16.74
C GLN A 6 -8.90 2.69 -16.04
N ASP A 7 -8.24 3.84 -16.07
CA ASP A 7 -6.95 4.04 -15.41
C ASP A 7 -7.03 3.81 -13.89
N MET A 8 -8.12 4.24 -13.26
CA MET A 8 -8.38 4.04 -11.82
C MET A 8 -8.53 2.55 -11.48
N GLU A 9 -9.23 1.80 -12.33
CA GLU A 9 -9.38 0.37 -12.15
C GLU A 9 -8.06 -0.37 -12.31
N ILE A 10 -7.25 0.01 -13.30
CA ILE A 10 -5.95 -0.60 -13.58
C ILE A 10 -5.00 -0.36 -12.41
N VAL A 11 -4.83 0.89 -11.98
CA VAL A 11 -3.87 1.21 -10.90
C VAL A 11 -4.27 0.53 -9.59
N HIS A 12 -5.55 0.56 -9.22
CA HIS A 12 -6.04 -0.14 -8.03
C HIS A 12 -5.81 -1.67 -8.10
N ARG A 13 -5.96 -2.27 -9.28
CA ARG A 13 -5.71 -3.70 -9.49
C ARG A 13 -4.23 -4.05 -9.31
N VAL A 14 -3.34 -3.22 -9.84
CA VAL A 14 -1.89 -3.38 -9.66
C VAL A 14 -1.53 -3.24 -8.19
N LEU A 15 -2.00 -2.19 -7.50
CA LEU A 15 -1.71 -1.95 -6.09
C LEU A 15 -2.15 -3.10 -5.18
N ARG A 16 -3.36 -3.66 -5.41
CA ARG A 16 -3.83 -4.84 -4.66
C ARG A 16 -2.99 -6.09 -4.94
N ARG A 17 -2.57 -6.29 -6.20
CA ARG A 17 -1.69 -7.41 -6.57
C ARG A 17 -0.33 -7.29 -5.87
N GLU A 18 0.30 -6.12 -5.94
CA GLU A 18 1.63 -5.90 -5.35
C GLU A 18 1.59 -6.01 -3.82
N SER A 19 0.53 -5.52 -3.16
CA SER A 19 0.34 -5.72 -1.71
C SER A 19 0.41 -7.21 -1.32
N ARG A 20 -0.40 -8.05 -1.99
CA ARG A 20 -0.40 -9.51 -1.75
C ARG A 20 0.95 -10.15 -2.06
N LEU A 21 1.56 -9.75 -3.18
CA LEU A 21 2.84 -10.30 -3.61
C LEU A 21 3.97 -9.94 -2.62
N LEU A 22 4.01 -8.71 -2.10
CA LEU A 22 4.96 -8.29 -1.08
C LEU A 22 4.90 -9.18 0.16
N MET A 23 3.70 -9.48 0.65
CA MET A 23 3.50 -10.36 1.80
C MET A 23 4.07 -11.76 1.56
N GLU A 24 3.76 -12.36 0.40
CA GLU A 24 4.25 -13.69 0.01
C GLU A 24 5.78 -13.70 -0.15
N LEU A 25 6.34 -12.65 -0.75
CA LEU A 25 7.77 -12.51 -0.97
C LEU A 25 8.55 -12.36 0.34
N VAL A 26 8.07 -11.52 1.27
CA VAL A 26 8.69 -11.33 2.59
C VAL A 26 8.64 -12.64 3.38
N ALA A 27 7.50 -13.31 3.42
CA ALA A 27 7.32 -14.57 4.15
C ALA A 27 8.26 -15.69 3.65
N ALA A 28 8.59 -15.68 2.35
CA ALA A 28 9.44 -16.69 1.71
C ALA A 28 10.95 -16.46 1.88
N VAL A 29 11.39 -15.35 2.50
CA VAL A 29 12.82 -15.09 2.69
C VAL A 29 13.41 -16.02 3.75
N THR A 30 14.48 -16.72 3.37
CA THR A 30 15.29 -17.52 4.30
C THR A 30 15.93 -16.60 5.34
N PRO A 31 15.86 -16.93 6.65
CA PRO A 31 16.50 -16.12 7.68
C PRO A 31 17.99 -15.87 7.39
N GLY A 32 18.42 -14.62 7.44
CA GLY A 32 19.79 -14.19 7.15
C GLY A 32 20.10 -13.92 5.67
N ASP A 33 19.16 -14.16 4.73
CA ASP A 33 19.32 -13.82 3.32
C ASP A 33 19.08 -12.32 3.07
N THR A 34 20.06 -11.51 3.48
CA THR A 34 20.04 -10.05 3.35
C THR A 34 20.10 -9.58 1.90
N ALA A 35 20.68 -10.40 1.00
CA ALA A 35 20.69 -10.11 -0.43
C ALA A 35 19.26 -10.14 -1.00
N ARG A 36 18.48 -11.16 -0.65
CA ARG A 36 17.07 -11.24 -1.05
C ARG A 36 16.22 -10.18 -0.35
N ALA A 37 16.44 -9.94 0.94
CA ALA A 37 15.72 -8.92 1.70
C ALA A 37 15.89 -7.52 1.06
N LYS A 38 17.10 -7.16 0.62
CA LYS A 38 17.38 -5.89 -0.07
C LYS A 38 16.59 -5.71 -1.37
N VAL A 39 16.44 -6.78 -2.16
CA VAL A 39 15.63 -6.74 -3.39
C VAL A 39 14.16 -6.48 -3.07
N ILE A 40 13.62 -7.17 -2.05
CA ILE A 40 12.22 -7.03 -1.65
C ILE A 40 11.97 -5.67 -1.00
N ALA A 41 12.89 -5.15 -0.19
CA ALA A 41 12.82 -3.81 0.37
C ALA A 41 12.84 -2.74 -0.74
N GLY A 42 13.61 -2.95 -1.82
CA GLY A 42 13.56 -2.12 -3.03
C GLY A 42 12.19 -2.13 -3.69
N HIS A 43 11.58 -3.32 -3.84
CA HIS A 43 10.22 -3.45 -4.37
C HIS A 43 9.18 -2.76 -3.47
N PHE A 44 9.27 -2.91 -2.15
CA PHE A 44 8.43 -2.20 -1.18
C PHE A 44 8.50 -0.69 -1.37
N ARG A 45 9.71 -0.11 -1.50
CA ARG A 45 9.87 1.33 -1.71
C ARG A 45 9.16 1.84 -2.97
N VAL A 46 9.21 1.08 -4.07
CA VAL A 46 8.50 1.44 -5.32
C VAL A 46 6.99 1.34 -5.14
N TYR A 47 6.51 0.23 -4.55
CA TYR A 47 5.11 0.01 -4.26
C TYR A 47 4.53 1.13 -3.38
N ARG A 48 5.21 1.42 -2.25
CA ARG A 48 4.88 2.49 -1.32
C ARG A 48 4.73 3.83 -2.03
N MET A 49 5.70 4.20 -2.87
CA MET A 49 5.69 5.49 -3.57
C MET A 49 4.47 5.59 -4.48
N GLY A 50 4.20 4.54 -5.26
CA GLY A 50 3.03 4.49 -6.13
C GLY A 50 1.71 4.56 -5.37
N LEU A 51 1.58 3.78 -4.30
CA LEU A 51 0.37 3.75 -3.47
C LEU A 51 0.10 5.10 -2.79
N HIS A 52 1.14 5.69 -2.18
CA HIS A 52 1.02 6.97 -1.49
C HIS A 52 0.59 8.09 -2.45
N ASN A 53 1.30 8.25 -3.57
CA ASN A 53 0.98 9.31 -4.54
C ASN A 53 -0.43 9.12 -5.14
N HIS A 54 -0.82 7.87 -5.38
CA HIS A 54 -2.16 7.55 -5.90
C HIS A 54 -3.25 7.92 -4.91
N HIS A 55 -3.12 7.51 -3.65
CA HIS A 55 -4.10 7.81 -2.61
C HIS A 55 -4.15 9.30 -2.27
N GLU A 56 -2.99 9.95 -2.12
CA GLU A 56 -2.89 11.39 -1.84
C GLU A 56 -3.49 12.22 -2.98
N GLY A 57 -3.22 11.85 -4.24
CA GLY A 57 -3.78 12.54 -5.39
C GLY A 57 -5.31 12.45 -5.44
N GLU A 58 -5.88 11.29 -5.12
CA GLU A 58 -7.32 11.17 -4.98
C GLU A 58 -7.85 12.01 -3.76
N ASP A 59 -7.09 12.07 -2.65
CA ASP A 59 -7.42 12.81 -1.40
C ASP A 59 -7.52 14.30 -1.60
N GLU A 60 -6.52 14.85 -2.26
CA GLU A 60 -6.40 16.29 -2.44
C GLU A 60 -7.19 16.78 -3.64
N LEU A 61 -7.29 15.97 -4.71
CA LEU A 61 -7.72 16.46 -6.02
C LEU A 61 -9.02 15.85 -6.53
N LEU A 62 -9.39 14.63 -6.11
CA LEU A 62 -10.56 13.92 -6.67
C LEU A 62 -11.78 13.99 -5.75
N TRP A 63 -11.65 13.63 -4.47
CA TRP A 63 -12.81 13.56 -3.57
C TRP A 63 -13.45 14.92 -3.24
N PRO A 64 -12.70 16.00 -2.96
CA PRO A 64 -13.30 17.30 -2.66
C PRO A 64 -14.26 17.82 -3.75
N PRO A 65 -13.90 17.82 -5.06
CA PRO A 65 -14.83 18.24 -6.10
C PRO A 65 -16.00 17.27 -6.29
N LEU A 66 -15.86 15.97 -5.99
CA LEU A 66 -16.98 15.02 -6.02
C LEU A 66 -17.98 15.30 -4.88
N LEU A 67 -17.50 15.44 -3.64
CA LEU A 67 -18.35 15.73 -2.48
C LEU A 67 -19.09 17.07 -2.61
N SER A 68 -18.50 18.06 -3.28
CA SER A 68 -19.16 19.36 -3.51
C SER A 68 -20.23 19.34 -4.61
N ARG A 69 -20.30 18.28 -5.42
CA ARG A 69 -21.15 18.23 -6.63
C ARG A 69 -22.17 17.11 -6.66
N VAL A 70 -21.99 16.04 -5.89
CA VAL A 70 -22.86 14.86 -5.94
C VAL A 70 -23.29 14.42 -4.53
N ASP A 71 -24.60 14.39 -4.30
CA ASP A 71 -25.19 14.01 -3.00
C ASP A 71 -25.33 12.49 -2.84
N LEU A 72 -25.45 11.75 -3.95
CA LEU A 72 -25.74 10.30 -4.00
C LEU A 72 -24.53 9.37 -3.80
N GLY A 73 -23.37 9.87 -3.35
CA GLY A 73 -22.15 9.06 -3.20
C GLY A 73 -21.19 9.49 -2.09
N ALA A 74 -21.60 10.38 -1.19
CA ALA A 74 -20.75 10.87 -0.11
C ALA A 74 -20.33 9.75 0.87
N ASP A 75 -21.21 8.80 1.14
CA ASP A 75 -20.93 7.63 1.97
C ASP A 75 -19.81 6.75 1.37
N ILE A 76 -19.83 6.57 0.05
CA ILE A 76 -18.80 5.81 -0.68
C ILE A 76 -17.46 6.54 -0.57
N VAL A 77 -17.44 7.84 -0.81
CA VAL A 77 -16.22 8.66 -0.71
C VAL A 77 -15.65 8.62 0.70
N LEU A 78 -16.46 8.89 1.73
CA LEU A 78 -16.02 8.86 3.13
C LEU A 78 -15.48 7.48 3.53
N ARG A 79 -16.07 6.40 3.00
CA ARG A 79 -15.56 5.04 3.21
C ARG A 79 -14.20 4.81 2.53
N MET A 80 -14.00 5.33 1.32
CA MET A 80 -12.71 5.24 0.63
C MET A 80 -11.64 6.03 1.40
N GLN A 81 -11.93 7.26 1.84
CA GLN A 81 -11.00 8.06 2.66
C GLN A 81 -10.61 7.34 3.95
N ALA A 82 -11.58 6.75 4.66
CA ALA A 82 -11.29 5.95 5.86
C ALA A 82 -10.45 4.69 5.54
N GLN A 83 -10.59 4.11 4.35
CA GLN A 83 -9.69 3.03 3.90
C GLN A 83 -8.27 3.56 3.64
N HIS A 84 -8.16 4.74 3.03
CA HIS A 84 -6.88 5.37 2.72
C HIS A 84 -6.08 5.68 3.98
N GLU A 85 -6.73 6.21 5.01
CA GLU A 85 -6.12 6.46 6.31
C GLU A 85 -5.56 5.18 6.95
N ARG A 86 -6.28 4.05 6.89
CA ARG A 86 -5.80 2.76 7.41
C ARG A 86 -4.60 2.23 6.64
N VAL A 87 -4.63 2.35 5.31
CA VAL A 87 -3.52 1.96 4.43
C VAL A 87 -2.30 2.87 4.68
N ALA A 88 -2.49 4.17 4.89
CA ALA A 88 -1.42 5.10 5.22
C ALA A 88 -0.76 4.76 6.57
N ALA A 89 -1.56 4.46 7.60
CA ALA A 89 -1.05 4.07 8.92
C ALA A 89 -0.21 2.78 8.86
N THR A 90 -0.61 1.81 8.03
CA THR A 90 0.15 0.58 7.81
C THR A 90 1.43 0.83 6.99
N LEU A 91 1.43 1.74 6.01
CA LEU A 91 2.66 2.18 5.34
C LEU A 91 3.66 2.79 6.33
N THR A 92 3.22 3.65 7.26
CA THR A 92 4.10 4.24 8.28
C THR A 92 4.77 3.17 9.14
N ARG A 93 4.03 2.13 9.53
CA ARG A 93 4.59 0.99 10.29
C ARG A 93 5.60 0.19 9.46
N LEU A 94 5.30 -0.05 8.19
CA LEU A 94 6.20 -0.76 7.27
C LEU A 94 7.48 0.06 7.02
N ASP A 95 7.39 1.37 6.86
CA ASP A 95 8.56 2.26 6.71
C ASP A 95 9.53 2.15 7.88
N ALA A 96 9.00 2.05 9.10
CA ALA A 96 9.81 1.91 10.30
C ALA A 96 10.45 0.52 10.42
N ALA A 97 9.75 -0.54 10.00
CA ALA A 97 10.17 -1.92 10.21
C ALA A 97 11.08 -2.48 9.10
N VAL A 98 10.85 -2.07 7.84
CA VAL A 98 11.58 -2.61 6.67
C VAL A 98 13.10 -2.42 6.78
N PRO A 99 13.65 -1.27 7.24
CA PRO A 99 15.11 -1.11 7.35
C PRO A 99 15.78 -2.12 8.29
N ALA A 100 15.15 -2.45 9.42
CA ALA A 100 15.69 -3.43 10.36
C ALA A 100 15.72 -4.82 9.74
N TRP A 101 14.61 -5.24 9.13
CA TRP A 101 14.55 -6.51 8.41
C TRP A 101 15.47 -6.56 7.19
N GLU A 102 15.61 -5.47 6.44
CA GLU A 102 16.52 -5.40 5.28
C GLU A 102 17.98 -5.63 5.69
N ALA A 103 18.36 -5.16 6.89
CA ALA A 103 19.72 -5.29 7.40
C ALA A 103 20.06 -6.70 7.90
N THR A 104 19.09 -7.41 8.49
CA THR A 104 19.34 -8.69 9.18
C THR A 104 18.71 -9.90 8.49
N ALA A 105 17.64 -9.68 7.73
CA ALA A 105 16.72 -10.71 7.24
C ALA A 105 16.30 -11.69 8.35
N CYS A 106 16.20 -11.24 9.60
CA CYS A 106 15.85 -12.10 10.72
C CYS A 106 14.35 -12.42 10.73
N ALA A 107 14.02 -13.60 11.28
CA ALA A 107 12.69 -14.16 11.24
C ALA A 107 11.68 -13.35 12.07
N ASP A 108 12.10 -12.76 13.18
CA ASP A 108 11.20 -11.97 14.05
C ASP A 108 10.76 -10.67 13.37
N GLU A 109 11.68 -9.95 12.72
CA GLU A 109 11.34 -8.77 11.92
C GLU A 109 10.53 -9.16 10.67
N ARG A 110 10.83 -10.31 10.04
CA ARG A 110 10.02 -10.84 8.94
C ARG A 110 8.58 -11.04 9.36
N ASP A 111 8.36 -11.70 10.50
CA ASP A 111 7.01 -12.01 10.99
C ASP A 111 6.26 -10.73 11.38
N THR A 112 6.98 -9.72 11.91
CA THR A 112 6.45 -8.37 12.13
C THR A 112 5.99 -7.71 10.83
N LEU A 113 6.80 -7.79 9.76
CA LEU A 113 6.43 -7.26 8.44
C LEU A 113 5.23 -7.99 7.84
N VAL A 114 5.18 -9.33 7.94
CA VAL A 114 4.05 -10.12 7.44
C VAL A 114 2.75 -9.77 8.18
N ALA A 115 2.82 -9.56 9.51
CA ALA A 115 1.66 -9.11 10.28
C ALA A 115 1.18 -7.72 9.84
N ALA A 116 2.09 -6.77 9.62
CA ALA A 116 1.73 -5.45 9.11
C ALA A 116 1.14 -5.50 7.69
N LEU A 117 1.68 -6.33 6.81
CA LEU A 117 1.15 -6.55 5.45
C LEU A 117 -0.19 -7.27 5.45
N CYS A 118 -0.44 -8.14 6.44
CA CYS A 118 -1.77 -8.72 6.66
C CYS A 118 -2.81 -7.63 6.97
N GLU A 119 -2.46 -6.58 7.69
CA GLU A 119 -3.40 -5.48 8.00
C GLU A 119 -3.51 -4.44 6.87
N HIS A 120 -2.69 -4.55 5.83
CA HIS A 120 -2.56 -3.58 4.73
C HIS A 120 -3.63 -3.76 3.63
N ARG A 121 -4.90 -3.49 4.00
CA ARG A 121 -6.07 -3.68 3.13
C ARG A 121 -7.23 -2.72 3.43
#